data_AF-A0A4R9VD63-F1
#
_entry.id   AF-A0A4R9VD63-F1
#
_cell.length_a   1.000
_cell.length_b   1.000
_cell.length_c   1.000
_cell.angle_alpha   90.00
_cell.angle_beta   90.00
_cell.angle_gamma   90.00
#
_symmetry.space_group_name_H-M   'P 1'
#
loop_
_entity.id
_entity.type
_entity.pdbx_description
1 polymer ?
#
loop_
_entity_poly.entity_id
_entity_poly.type
_entity_poly.pdbx_seq_one_letter_code
_entity_poly.pdbx_strand_id
1 'polypeptide(L)'
;HGHSGVRPEIVRNLLTFLERGCISEVPSRGSAGYLTHNAHIALVLIGEGMARVAGRRMNGRQALAEIGLEPLVLGAKEGLSLVNGTACATGLTSIALVRAER
;
A
#
# COMPACT_ATOMS: atom_id res chain seq x y z
N HIS A 1 -8.03 -12.89 6.00
CA HIS A 1 -8.41 -14.32 5.89
C HIS A 1 -7.37 -15.31 6.43
N GLY A 2 -6.09 -14.94 6.63
CA GLY A 2 -5.10 -15.84 7.22
C GLY A 2 -4.43 -16.83 6.27
N HIS A 3 -4.73 -16.77 4.96
CA HIS A 3 -4.21 -17.71 3.96
C HIS A 3 -3.03 -17.18 3.13
N SER A 4 -2.55 -15.97 3.41
CA SER A 4 -1.51 -15.31 2.61
C SER A 4 -0.08 -15.62 3.06
N GLY A 5 0.14 -16.14 4.27
CA GLY A 5 1.49 -16.43 4.77
C GLY A 5 2.35 -15.18 4.98
N VAL A 6 1.74 -14.07 5.40
CA VAL A 6 2.43 -12.81 5.77
C VAL A 6 2.47 -12.66 7.28
N ARG A 7 3.50 -12.00 7.82
CA ARG A 7 3.52 -11.65 9.23
C ARG A 7 2.39 -10.65 9.57
N PRO A 8 1.78 -10.75 10.77
CA PRO A 8 0.81 -9.77 11.25
C PRO A 8 1.31 -8.32 11.27
N GLU A 9 2.62 -8.13 11.39
CA GLU A 9 3.28 -6.81 11.34
C GLU A 9 3.02 -6.06 10.03
N ILE A 10 3.02 -6.75 8.89
CA ILE A 10 2.70 -6.14 7.59
C ILE A 10 1.28 -5.56 7.61
N VAL A 11 0.33 -6.33 8.12
CA VAL A 11 -1.07 -5.90 8.22
C VAL A 11 -1.19 -4.71 9.17
N ARG A 12 -0.49 -4.74 10.32
CA ARG A 12 -0.46 -3.60 11.25
C ARG A 12 0.10 -2.33 10.62
N ASN A 13 1.20 -2.41 9.88
CA ASN A 13 1.78 -1.23 9.21
C ASN A 13 0.84 -0.66 8.14
N LEU A 14 0.14 -1.51 7.39
CA LEU A 14 -0.90 -1.08 6.45
C LEU A 14 -2.08 -0.39 7.16
N LEU A 15 -2.47 -0.86 8.35
CA LEU A 15 -3.48 -0.17 9.17
C LEU A 15 -2.97 1.19 9.63
N THR A 16 -1.72 1.29 10.09
CA THR A 16 -1.09 2.57 10.46
C THR A 16 -1.09 3.55 9.29
N PHE A 17 -0.90 3.09 8.04
CA PHE A 17 -0.98 3.97 6.87
C PHE A 17 -2.37 4.63 6.76
N LEU A 18 -3.44 3.85 6.97
CA LEU A 18 -4.81 4.36 6.96
C LEU A 18 -5.05 5.33 8.12
N GLU A 19 -4.66 4.94 9.33
CA GLU A 19 -4.86 5.74 10.55
C GLU A 19 -4.11 7.08 10.54
N ARG A 20 -2.93 7.11 9.92
CA ARG A 20 -2.06 8.30 9.85
C ARG A 20 -2.18 9.07 8.55
N GLY A 21 -3.06 8.64 7.63
CA GLY A 21 -3.21 9.29 6.33
C GLY A 21 -1.92 9.26 5.50
N CYS A 22 -1.15 8.17 5.58
CA CYS A 22 0.00 7.91 4.71
C CYS A 22 -0.49 7.34 3.39
N ILE A 23 -0.54 8.18 2.35
CA ILE A 23 -1.11 7.84 1.05
C ILE A 23 0.02 7.58 0.06
N SER A 24 0.25 6.33 -0.33
CA SER A 24 1.25 5.97 -1.35
C SER A 24 0.94 6.61 -2.70
N GLU A 25 1.96 7.10 -3.40
CA GLU A 25 1.81 7.58 -4.78
C GLU A 25 1.82 6.39 -5.74
N VAL A 26 0.67 6.14 -6.36
CA VAL A 26 0.47 5.05 -7.31
C VAL A 26 0.21 5.62 -8.70
N PRO A 27 1.01 5.29 -9.73
CA PRO A 27 0.76 5.70 -11.11
C PRO A 27 -0.59 5.20 -11.61
N SER A 28 -1.27 6.02 -12.43
CA SER A 28 -2.58 5.68 -13.00
C SER A 28 -2.52 4.76 -14.22
N ARG A 29 -1.32 4.51 -14.77
CA ARG A 29 -1.08 3.70 -15.97
C ARG A 29 0.17 2.83 -15.80
N GLY A 30 0.35 1.86 -16.69
CA GLY A 30 1.56 1.02 -16.73
C GLY A 30 1.40 -0.36 -16.07
N SER A 31 0.17 -0.78 -15.80
CA SER A 31 -0.13 -2.10 -15.25
C SER A 31 -0.95 -2.93 -16.24
N ALA A 32 -0.42 -4.05 -16.71
CA ALA A 32 -1.24 -5.12 -17.26
C ALA A 32 -1.84 -5.89 -16.06
N GLY A 33 -2.96 -5.39 -15.51
CA GLY A 33 -3.61 -5.96 -14.33
C GLY A 33 -3.36 -5.15 -13.04
N TYR A 34 -3.16 -5.81 -11.91
CA TYR A 34 -3.17 -5.20 -10.57
C TYR A 34 -1.77 -5.04 -9.92
N LEU A 35 -0.75 -5.68 -10.49
CA LEU A 35 0.56 -5.86 -9.85
C LEU A 35 1.26 -4.52 -9.54
N THR A 36 1.36 -3.62 -10.53
CA THR A 36 2.05 -2.34 -10.37
C THR A 36 1.41 -1.49 -9.28
N HIS A 37 0.07 -1.47 -9.21
CA HIS A 37 -0.65 -0.66 -8.22
C HIS A 37 -0.33 -1.08 -6.79
N ASN A 38 -0.40 -2.38 -6.50
CA ASN A 38 -0.08 -2.89 -5.16
C ASN A 38 1.43 -2.76 -4.86
N ALA A 39 2.29 -2.91 -5.87
CA ALA A 39 3.73 -2.76 -5.71
C ALA A 39 4.10 -1.35 -5.23
N HIS A 40 3.46 -0.29 -5.74
CA HIS A 40 3.73 1.08 -5.27
C HIS A 40 3.33 1.31 -3.81
N ILE A 41 2.32 0.60 -3.29
CA ILE A 41 1.99 0.61 -1.86
C ILE A 41 3.04 -0.18 -1.07
N ALA A 42 3.42 -1.36 -1.57
CA ALA A 42 4.41 -2.23 -0.94
C ALA A 42 5.82 -1.60 -0.87
N LEU A 43 6.20 -0.79 -1.86
CA LEU A 43 7.46 -0.06 -1.87
C LEU A 43 7.59 0.85 -0.63
N VAL A 44 6.51 1.55 -0.26
CA VAL A 44 6.53 2.43 0.91
C VAL A 44 6.75 1.63 2.21
N LEU A 45 6.19 0.42 2.33
CA LEU A 45 6.40 -0.45 3.49
C LEU A 45 7.87 -0.84 3.70
N ILE A 46 8.66 -0.90 2.63
CA ILE A 46 10.10 -1.23 2.69
C ILE A 46 11.00 0.02 2.64
N GLY A 47 10.42 1.21 2.81
CA GLY A 47 11.13 2.48 2.82
C GLY A 47 11.46 3.06 1.43
N GLU A 48 10.90 2.48 0.37
CA GLU A 48 11.10 2.88 -1.02
C GLU A 48 9.86 3.61 -1.58
N GLY A 49 9.98 4.13 -2.81
CA GLY A 49 8.87 4.81 -3.46
C GLY A 49 8.51 6.14 -2.81
N MET A 50 7.28 6.59 -3.03
CA MET A 50 6.80 7.91 -2.62
C MET A 50 5.45 7.82 -1.93
N ALA A 51 5.22 8.67 -0.92
CA ALA A 51 3.94 8.80 -0.24
C ALA A 51 3.66 10.27 0.11
N ARG A 52 2.40 10.55 0.46
CA ARG A 52 1.97 11.81 1.04
C ARG A 52 1.52 11.59 2.47
N VAL A 53 2.09 12.35 3.39
CA VAL A 53 1.70 12.37 4.81
C VAL A 53 1.44 13.83 5.19
N ALA A 54 0.29 14.10 5.82
CA ALA A 54 -0.14 15.46 6.16
C ALA A 54 -0.03 16.46 4.98
N GLY A 55 -0.38 16.01 3.77
CA GLY A 55 -0.33 16.82 2.54
C GLY A 55 1.07 16.99 1.92
N ARG A 56 2.14 16.58 2.61
CA ARG A 56 3.54 16.70 2.12
C ARG A 56 3.97 15.43 1.40
N ARG A 57 4.58 15.60 0.22
CA ARG A 57 5.18 14.50 -0.55
C ARG A 57 6.56 14.15 0.01
N MET A 58 6.80 12.87 0.28
CA MET A 58 8.00 12.37 0.93
C MET A 58 8.40 11.01 0.32
N ASN A 59 9.68 10.66 0.39
CA ASN A 59 10.10 9.29 0.03
C ASN A 59 9.63 8.29 1.09
N GLY A 60 9.60 7.00 0.76
CA GLY A 60 9.06 5.95 1.64
C GLY A 60 9.67 5.96 3.05
N ARG A 61 11.00 6.04 3.15
CA ARG A 61 11.71 6.09 4.44
C ARG A 61 11.31 7.29 5.29
N GLN A 62 11.21 8.48 4.69
CA GLN A 62 10.75 9.68 5.38
C GLN A 62 9.30 9.55 5.83
N ALA A 63 8.43 9.01 4.98
CA ALA A 63 7.02 8.82 5.29
C ALA A 63 6.82 7.82 6.45
N LEU A 64 7.58 6.71 6.47
CA LEU A 64 7.56 5.76 7.58
C LEU A 64 8.03 6.39 8.89
N ALA A 65 9.14 7.12 8.87
CA ALA A 65 9.65 7.82 10.06
C ALA A 65 8.63 8.84 10.61
N GLU A 66 7.98 9.61 9.73
CA GLU A 66 6.93 10.59 10.09
C GLU A 66 5.74 9.92 10.82
N ILE A 67 5.41 8.67 10.47
CA ILE A 67 4.31 7.92 11.10
C ILE A 67 4.77 6.95 12.19
N GLY A 68 6.04 7.03 12.61
CA GLY A 68 6.60 6.23 13.71
C GLY A 68 6.85 4.76 13.36
N LEU A 69 7.15 4.46 12.10
CA LEU A 69 7.47 3.12 11.62
C LEU A 69 8.89 3.04 11.05
N GLU A 70 9.46 1.84 11.11
CA GLU A 70 10.71 1.49 10.44
C GLU A 70 10.44 0.70 9.15
N PRO A 71 11.32 0.79 8.13
CA PRO A 71 11.22 -0.02 6.92
C PRO A 71 11.22 -1.52 7.21
N LEU A 72 10.27 -2.24 6.60
CA LEU A 72 10.21 -3.68 6.71
C LEU A 72 11.27 -4.35 5.83
N VAL A 73 11.93 -5.37 6.39
CA VAL A 73 12.63 -6.38 5.60
C VAL A 73 11.65 -7.52 5.34
N LEU A 74 11.28 -7.72 4.08
CA LEU A 74 10.31 -8.74 3.68
C LEU A 74 10.92 -10.14 3.76
N GLY A 75 10.21 -11.04 4.42
CA GLY A 75 10.53 -12.46 4.47
C GLY A 75 10.05 -13.22 3.23
N ALA A 76 10.22 -14.55 3.27
CA ALA A 76 9.76 -15.43 2.20
C ALA A 76 8.27 -15.22 1.89
N LYS A 77 7.92 -15.11 0.60
CA LYS A 77 6.55 -14.94 0.08
C LYS A 77 5.85 -13.61 0.44
N GLU A 78 6.39 -12.80 1.35
CA GLU A 78 5.73 -11.57 1.80
C GLU A 78 5.62 -10.53 0.68
N GLY A 79 6.68 -10.33 -0.10
CA GLY A 79 6.66 -9.44 -1.27
C GLY A 79 5.61 -9.86 -2.30
N LEU A 80 5.57 -11.15 -2.66
CA LEU A 80 4.56 -11.68 -3.57
C LEU A 80 3.15 -11.50 -3.01
N SER A 81 2.97 -11.73 -1.71
CA SER A 81 1.64 -11.62 -1.07
C SER A 81 1.14 -10.18 -0.99
N LEU A 82 2.04 -9.20 -0.92
CA LEU A 82 1.69 -7.77 -0.97
C LEU A 82 1.25 -7.33 -2.37
N VAL A 83 1.83 -7.91 -3.41
CA VAL A 83 1.58 -7.46 -4.79
C VAL A 83 0.53 -8.30 -5.53
N ASN A 84 0.35 -9.56 -5.15
CA ASN A 84 -0.49 -10.51 -5.85
C ASN A 84 -1.94 -10.52 -5.34
N GLY A 85 -2.73 -9.54 -5.78
CA GLY A 85 -4.16 -9.49 -5.47
C GLY A 85 -4.89 -8.33 -6.14
N THR A 86 -6.21 -8.35 -6.15
CA THR A 86 -7.04 -7.35 -6.82
C THR A 86 -7.42 -6.17 -5.92
N ALA A 87 -6.71 -5.93 -4.82
CA ALA A 87 -7.10 -4.95 -3.79
C ALA A 87 -7.33 -3.54 -4.35
N CYS A 88 -6.39 -2.99 -5.13
CA CYS A 88 -6.57 -1.67 -5.75
C CYS A 88 -7.74 -1.62 -6.73
N ALA A 89 -7.90 -2.63 -7.61
CA ALA A 89 -9.01 -2.68 -8.56
C ALA A 89 -10.37 -2.80 -7.83
N THR A 90 -10.43 -3.62 -6.79
CA THR A 90 -11.60 -3.80 -5.94
C THR A 90 -11.95 -2.48 -5.24
N GLY A 91 -10.97 -1.81 -4.62
CA GLY A 91 -11.18 -0.51 -3.96
C GLY A 91 -11.70 0.57 -4.92
N LEU A 92 -11.07 0.71 -6.09
CA LEU A 92 -11.52 1.65 -7.13
C LEU A 92 -12.93 1.34 -7.61
N THR A 93 -13.25 0.06 -7.83
CA THR A 93 -14.58 -0.37 -8.28
C THR A 93 -15.65 -0.13 -7.22
N SER A 94 -15.35 -0.38 -5.95
CA SER A 94 -16.27 -0.07 -4.84
C SER A 94 -16.63 1.42 -4.80
N ILE A 95 -15.65 2.30 -4.99
CA ILE A 95 -15.91 3.75 -5.07
C ILE A 95 -16.72 4.10 -6.33
N ALA A 96 -16.42 3.48 -7.47
CA ALA A 96 -17.14 3.72 -8.71
C ALA A 96 -18.62 3.28 -8.62
N LEU A 97 -18.88 2.12 -8.02
CA LEU A 97 -20.24 1.60 -7.81
C LEU A 97 -21.08 2.56 -6.96
N VAL A 98 -20.54 2.97 -5.80
CA VAL A 98 -21.21 3.95 -4.92
C VAL A 98 -21.48 5.28 -5.61
N ARG A 99 -20.62 5.70 -6.55
CA ARG A 99 -20.84 6.92 -7.35
C ARG A 99 -21.87 6.75 -8.45
N ALA A 100 -22.01 5.56 -9.02
CA ALA A 100 -22.98 5.26 -10.08
C ALA A 100 -24.41 5.09 -9.53
N GLU A 101 -24.55 4.69 -8.27
CA GLU A 101 -25.85 4.56 -7.57
C GLU A 101 -26.40 5.91 -7.04
N ARG A 102 -25.63 7.00 -7.12
CA ARG A 102 -26.03 8.35 -6.71
C ARG A 102 -26.56 9.14 -7.90
#